data_AF-A0A2E8UED1-F1
#
_entry.id   AF-A0A2E8UED1-F1
#
_cell.length_a   1.000
_cell.length_b   1.000
_cell.length_c   1.000
_cell.angle_alpha   90.00
_cell.angle_beta   90.00
_cell.angle_gamma   90.00
#
_symmetry.space_group_name_H-M   'P 1'
#
loop_
_entity.id
_entity.type
_entity.pdbx_description
1 polymer ?
#
loop_
_entity_poly.entity_id
_entity_poly.type
_entity_poly.pdbx_seq_one_letter_code
_entity_poly.pdbx_strand_id
1 'polypeptide(L)' 'MKHDCQGNPSLTNYGRGCRCDLCRSAKSLYEQERRDKARKYKAENPDKTPPKKPAGKRDNPVVYADAFTRGEILRARGMA' A
#
# COMPACT_ATOMS: atom_id res chain seq x y z
N MET A 1 -6.91 -30.20 6.69
CA MET A 1 -6.67 -28.74 6.80
C MET A 1 -5.93 -28.47 8.10
N LYS A 2 -4.90 -27.60 8.12
CA LYS A 2 -4.07 -27.34 9.31
C LYS A 2 -4.89 -26.62 10.39
N HIS A 3 -4.90 -27.15 11.62
CA HIS A 3 -5.86 -26.81 12.68
C HIS A 3 -5.12 -26.60 14.02
N ASP A 4 -4.10 -25.75 14.00
CA ASP A 4 -3.15 -25.61 15.12
C ASP A 4 -3.57 -24.54 16.14
N CYS A 5 -4.83 -24.08 16.12
CA CYS A 5 -5.28 -22.97 16.96
C CYS A 5 -5.56 -23.34 18.43
N GLN A 6 -5.44 -24.61 18.83
CA GLN A 6 -5.59 -25.08 20.22
C GLN A 6 -6.84 -24.52 20.94
N GLY A 7 -7.96 -24.38 20.23
CA GLY A 7 -9.20 -23.81 20.79
C GLY A 7 -9.23 -22.28 20.94
N ASN A 8 -8.15 -21.57 20.61
CA ASN A 8 -8.06 -20.11 20.64
C ASN A 8 -8.06 -19.52 19.21
N PRO A 9 -9.24 -19.32 18.58
CA PRO A 9 -9.31 -18.71 17.27
C PRO A 9 -8.93 -17.24 17.33
N SER A 10 -7.93 -16.85 16.55
CA SER A 10 -7.47 -15.46 16.46
C SER A 10 -6.96 -15.15 15.06
N LEU A 11 -6.85 -13.85 14.75
CA LEU A 11 -6.24 -13.37 13.51
C LEU A 11 -4.78 -13.83 13.39
N THR A 12 -4.07 -13.85 14.50
CA THR A 12 -2.67 -14.30 14.60
C THR A 12 -2.54 -15.78 14.21
N ASN A 13 -3.44 -16.63 14.71
CA ASN A 13 -3.43 -18.07 14.39
C ASN A 13 -3.82 -18.34 12.94
N TYR A 14 -4.73 -17.54 12.36
CA TYR A 14 -4.95 -17.56 10.92
C TYR A 14 -3.66 -17.20 10.16
N GLY A 15 -2.96 -16.15 10.59
CA GLY A 15 -1.70 -15.71 10.00
C GLY A 15 -0.58 -16.76 10.05
N ARG A 16 -0.56 -17.56 11.12
CA ARG A 16 0.35 -18.72 11.29
C ARG A 16 -0.05 -19.95 10.46
N GLY A 17 -1.20 -19.91 9.79
CA GLY A 17 -1.64 -20.95 8.85
C GLY A 17 -2.78 -21.84 9.33
N CYS A 18 -3.39 -21.58 10.49
CA CYS A 18 -4.61 -22.29 10.90
C CYS A 18 -5.77 -21.92 9.96
N ARG A 19 -6.47 -22.93 9.43
CA ARG A 19 -7.58 -22.74 8.48
C ARG A 19 -8.92 -23.23 9.00
N CYS A 20 -9.08 -23.35 10.32
CA CYS A 20 -10.36 -23.70 10.93
C CYS A 20 -11.44 -22.64 10.68
N ASP A 21 -12.71 -23.05 10.78
CA ASP A 21 -13.85 -22.16 10.53
C ASP A 21 -13.86 -20.96 11.49
N LEU A 22 -13.45 -21.16 12.74
CA LEU A 22 -13.34 -20.07 13.72
C LEU A 22 -12.21 -19.08 13.40
N CYS A 23 -11.05 -19.54 12.93
CA CYS A 23 -9.97 -18.65 12.48
C CYS A 23 -10.35 -17.94 11.18
N ARG A 24 -11.07 -18.62 10.27
CA ARG A 24 -11.60 -18.01 9.04
C ARG A 24 -12.63 -16.94 9.36
N SER A 25 -13.56 -17.21 10.27
CA SER A 25 -14.58 -16.23 10.69
C SER A 25 -13.93 -15.03 11.38
N ALA A 26 -12.97 -15.24 12.28
CA ALA A 26 -12.20 -14.17 12.92
C ALA A 26 -11.51 -13.26 11.88
N LYS A 27 -10.90 -13.84 10.84
CA LYS A 27 -10.33 -13.05 9.75
C LYS A 27 -11.38 -12.34 8.90
N SER A 28 -12.50 -13.01 8.59
CA SER A 28 -13.57 -12.41 7.81
C SER A 28 -14.16 -11.19 8.50
N LEU A 29 -14.42 -11.28 9.80
CA LEU A 29 -14.91 -10.17 10.62
C LEU A 29 -13.92 -9.01 10.63
N TYR A 30 -12.64 -9.29 10.88
CA TYR A 30 -11.59 -8.27 10.84
C TYR A 30 -11.51 -7.54 9.49
N GLU A 31 -11.58 -8.28 8.37
CA GLU A 31 -11.55 -7.69 7.03
C GLU A 31 -12.82 -6.88 6.72
N GLN A 32 -14.00 -7.30 7.21
CA GLN A 32 -15.23 -6.53 7.10
C GLN A 32 -15.09 -5.19 7.82
N GLU A 33 -14.67 -5.20 9.10
CA GLU A 33 -14.45 -3.97 9.86
C GLU A 33 -13.41 -3.05 9.21
N ARG A 34 -12.32 -3.63 8.68
CA ARG A 34 -11.27 -2.87 7.98
C ARG A 34 -11.81 -2.19 6.73
N ARG A 35 -12.64 -2.88 5.96
CA ARG A 35 -13.30 -2.32 4.76
C ARG A 35 -14.29 -1.24 5.13
N ASP A 36 -15.07 -1.43 6.18
CA ASP A 36 -16.08 -0.45 6.60
C ASP A 36 -15.44 0.83 7.13
N LYS A 37 -14.33 0.71 7.88
CA LYS A 37 -13.51 1.87 8.26
C LYS A 37 -12.95 2.60 7.04
N ALA A 38 -12.46 1.87 6.04
CA ALA A 38 -11.96 2.47 4.80
C ALA A 38 -13.07 3.17 3.99
N ARG A 39 -14.28 2.60 3.95
CA ARG A 39 -15.45 3.22 3.30
C ARG A 39 -15.87 4.50 4.02
N LYS A 40 -15.97 4.47 5.36
CA LYS A 40 -16.31 5.65 6.18
C LYS A 40 -15.28 6.76 5.98
N TYR A 41 -13.99 6.44 6.06
CA TYR A 41 -12.92 7.40 5.83
C TYR A 41 -13.00 8.08 4.44
N LYS A 42 -13.30 7.30 3.39
CA LYS A 42 -13.48 7.82 2.03
C LYS A 42 -14.73 8.69 1.90
N ALA A 43 -15.83 8.31 2.56
CA ALA A 43 -17.06 9.10 2.59
C ALA A 43 -16.87 10.44 3.31
N GLU A 44 -16.10 10.45 4.40
CA GLU A 44 -15.76 11.66 5.16
C GLU A 44 -14.72 12.56 4.46
N ASN A 45 -13.92 12.01 3.55
CA ASN A 45 -12.85 12.73 2.86
C ASN A 45 -12.89 12.47 1.34
N PRO A 46 -13.92 12.95 0.62
CA PRO A 46 -14.10 12.69 -0.80
C PRO A 46 -12.99 13.30 -1.68
N ASP A 47 -12.45 14.46 -1.29
CA ASP A 47 -11.40 15.18 -2.03
C ASP A 47 -9.96 14.75 -1.69
N LYS A 48 -9.77 13.96 -0.63
CA LYS A 48 -8.43 13.46 -0.29
C LYS A 48 -8.17 12.17 -1.05
N THR A 49 -7.44 12.28 -2.16
CA THR A 49 -6.74 11.12 -2.71
C THR A 49 -5.89 10.51 -1.59
N PRO A 50 -6.04 9.21 -1.26
CA PRO A 50 -5.21 8.58 -0.23
C PRO A 50 -3.75 8.79 -0.64
N PRO A 51 -2.86 9.18 0.29
CA PRO A 51 -1.47 9.43 -0.04
C PRO A 51 -0.92 8.18 -0.72
N LYS A 52 -0.61 8.29 -2.02
CA LYS A 52 0.08 7.23 -2.75
C LYS A 52 1.37 7.01 -1.98
N LYS A 53 1.61 5.79 -1.51
CA LYS A 53 2.93 5.43 -0.95
C LYS A 53 3.95 5.90 -1.97
N PRO A 54 4.97 6.69 -1.59
CA PRO A 54 6.00 7.09 -2.54
C PRO A 54 6.50 5.80 -3.18
N ALA A 55 6.49 5.75 -4.51
CA ALA A 55 7.01 4.62 -5.24
C ALA A 55 8.49 4.52 -4.84
N GLY A 56 8.79 3.65 -3.89
CA GLY A 56 10.14 3.42 -3.42
C GLY A 56 10.94 2.93 -4.61
N LYS A 57 11.71 3.82 -5.21
CA LYS A 57 12.73 3.41 -6.17
C LYS A 57 13.89 2.92 -5.34
N ARG A 58 14.00 1.60 -5.20
CA ARG A 58 15.19 0.97 -4.61
C ARG A 58 16.46 1.26 -5.43
N ASP A 59 16.32 1.65 -6.70
CA ASP A 59 17.42 1.91 -7.63
C ASP A 59 17.22 3.17 -8.51
N ASN A 60 16.74 4.30 -7.98
CA ASN A 60 16.97 5.57 -8.70
C ASN A 60 18.18 6.26 -8.08
N PRO A 61 19.27 6.50 -8.83
CA PRO A 61 20.30 7.40 -8.36
C PRO A 61 19.68 8.79 -8.15
N VAL A 62 20.05 9.44 -7.05
CA VAL A 62 19.67 10.83 -6.81
C VAL A 62 20.57 11.70 -7.67
N VAL A 63 20.06 12.10 -8.84
CA VAL A 63 20.77 12.95 -9.79
C VAL A 63 20.47 14.40 -9.44
N TYR A 64 21.48 15.14 -8.98
CA TYR A 64 21.32 16.54 -8.59
C TYR A 64 21.60 17.55 -9.72
N ALA A 65 22.19 17.14 -10.86
CA ALA A 65 22.61 18.09 -11.88
C ALA A 65 22.89 17.56 -13.33
N ASP A 66 22.33 16.45 -13.81
CA ASP A 66 22.67 15.97 -15.19
C ASP A 66 21.69 16.33 -16.30
N ALA A 67 20.61 17.07 -16.01
CA ALA A 67 19.71 17.54 -17.06
C ALA A 67 20.07 18.97 -17.44
N PHE A 68 20.69 19.16 -18.62
CA PHE A 68 20.82 20.48 -19.24
C PHE A 68 19.47 21.20 -19.19
N THR A 69 19.48 22.45 -18.76
CA THR A 69 18.29 23.30 -18.79
C THR A 69 17.81 23.46 -20.24
N ARG A 70 16.50 23.66 -20.44
CA ARG A 70 15.93 23.87 -21.78
C ARG A 70 16.67 24.95 -22.58
N GLY A 71 17.15 26.00 -21.92
CA GLY A 71 17.93 27.07 -22.55
C GLY A 71 19.33 26.63 -23.00
N GLU A 72 20.00 25.75 -22.26
CA GLU A 72 21.28 25.15 -22.69
C GLU A 72 21.09 24.21 -23.88
N ILE A 73 20.01 23.43 -23.89
CA ILE A 73 19.66 22.55 -25.01
C ILE A 73 19.38 23.38 -26.28
N LEU A 74 18.63 24.49 -26.15
CA LEU A 74 18.33 25.36 -27.29
C LEU A 74 19.56 26.11 -27.81
N ARG A 75 20.46 26.57 -26.91
CA ARG A 75 21.76 27.16 -27.31
C ARG A 75 22.66 26.16 -28.05
N ALA A 76 22.78 24.94 -27.55
CA ALA A 76 23.56 23.89 -28.21
C ALA A 76 23.01 23.53 -29.60
N ARG A 77 21.70 23.71 -29.83
CA ARG A 77 21.05 23.49 -31.13
C ARG A 77 21.05 24.72 -32.05
N GLY A 78 21.61 25.85 -31.62
CA GLY A 78 21.59 27.10 -32.39
C GLY A 78 20.19 27.69 -32.56
N MET A 79 19.26 27.37 -31.64
CA MET A 79 17.84 27.77 -31.67
C MET A 79 17.51 28.82 -30.59
N ALA A 80 18.52 29.57 -30.13
CA ALA A 80 18.41 30.56 -29.06
C ALA A 80 18.55 31.99 -29.61
#